data_AF-A0A268EKL9-F1
#
_entry.id   AF-A0A268EKL9-F1
#
_cell.length_a   1.000
_cell.length_b   1.000
_cell.length_c   1.000
_cell.angle_alpha   90.00
_cell.angle_beta   90.00
_cell.angle_gamma   90.00
#
_symmetry.space_group_name_H-M   'P 1'
#
loop_
_entity.id
_entity.type
_entity.pdbx_description
1 polymer ?
#
loop_
_entity_poly.entity_id
_entity_poly.type
_entity_poly.pdbx_seq_one_letter_code
_entity_poly.pdbx_strand_id
1 'polypeptide(L)'
;MTNFKQKTYTSKSGTEYVFQFPGVRAVSKINDASKNKFGVVMEERLADEMLKHVIVNPKLKIDDFPTYKEYSEVINAAYEFISGRDQDGEDSDDQQGGSGTEG
;
A
#
# COMPACT_ATOMS: atom_id res chain seq x y z
N MET A 1 -12.28 9.34 13.28
CA MET A 1 -11.98 9.10 11.86
C MET A 1 -10.83 8.12 11.76
N THR A 2 -10.92 7.07 10.95
CA THR A 2 -9.80 6.14 10.75
C THR A 2 -8.75 6.83 9.90
N ASN A 3 -7.61 7.22 10.48
CA ASN A 3 -6.47 7.77 9.74
C ASN A 3 -5.91 6.71 8.80
N PHE A 4 -6.25 6.80 7.51
CA PHE A 4 -5.61 6.00 6.47
C PHE A 4 -4.18 6.50 6.30
N LYS A 5 -3.18 5.71 6.74
CA LYS A 5 -1.77 6.02 6.48
C LYS A 5 -1.54 6.04 4.97
N GLN A 6 -1.04 7.14 4.45
CA GLN A 6 -0.65 7.29 3.05
C GLN A 6 0.85 7.59 2.97
N LYS A 7 1.55 6.99 2.01
CA LYS A 7 2.97 7.21 1.76
C LYS A 7 3.18 7.47 0.27
N THR A 8 3.90 8.52 -0.05
CA THR A 8 4.42 8.74 -1.40
C THR A 8 5.72 7.94 -1.56
N TYR A 9 5.81 7.18 -2.64
CA TYR A 9 6.94 6.35 -2.99
C TYR A 9 7.39 6.69 -4.40
N THR A 10 8.63 7.14 -4.55
CA THR A 10 9.22 7.38 -5.87
C THR A 10 10.02 6.15 -6.26
N SER A 11 9.68 5.50 -7.38
CA SER A 11 10.47 4.39 -7.91
C SER A 11 11.84 4.87 -8.37
N LYS A 12 12.80 3.95 -8.52
CA LYS A 12 14.13 4.30 -9.06
C LYS A 12 14.10 4.82 -10.50
N SER A 13 13.00 4.62 -11.21
CA SER A 13 12.78 5.17 -12.56
C SER A 13 12.31 6.62 -12.54
N GLY A 14 12.01 7.18 -11.35
CA GLY A 14 11.52 8.56 -11.18
C GLY A 14 9.99 8.69 -11.24
N THR A 15 9.25 7.59 -11.26
CA THR A 15 7.79 7.61 -11.24
C THR A 15 7.31 7.72 -9.79
N GLU A 16 6.42 8.66 -9.51
CA GLU A 16 5.86 8.85 -8.18
C GLU A 16 4.57 8.03 -8.00
N TYR A 17 4.51 7.26 -6.92
CA TYR A 17 3.41 6.39 -6.54
C TYR A 17 2.89 6.80 -5.17
N VAL A 18 1.61 6.61 -4.94
CA VAL A 18 0.92 6.91 -3.70
C VAL A 18 0.36 5.61 -3.15
N PHE A 19 0.93 5.16 -2.05
CA PHE A 19 0.47 3.99 -1.31
C PHE A 19 -0.47 4.44 -0.21
N GLN A 20 -1.63 3.83 -0.13
CA GLN A 20 -2.61 4.03 0.93
C GLN A 20 -2.80 2.72 1.67
N PHE A 21 -2.85 2.78 3.00
CA PHE A 21 -3.10 1.61 3.82
C PHE A 21 -4.61 1.33 3.87
N PRO A 22 -5.12 0.25 3.23
CA PRO A 22 -6.55 -0.02 3.16
C PRO A 22 -7.12 -0.59 4.47
N GLY A 23 -6.29 -0.79 5.49
CA GLY A 23 -6.66 -1.39 6.77
C GLY A 23 -6.26 -2.87 6.88
N VAL A 24 -6.06 -3.35 8.11
CA VAL A 24 -5.61 -4.73 8.41
C VAL A 24 -6.52 -5.79 7.80
N ARG A 25 -7.84 -5.56 7.80
CA ARG A 25 -8.81 -6.48 7.18
C ARG A 25 -8.60 -6.61 5.66
N ALA A 26 -8.33 -5.50 4.97
CA ALA A 26 -8.07 -5.53 3.54
C ALA A 26 -6.73 -6.23 3.24
N VAL A 27 -5.68 -5.91 3.99
CA VAL A 27 -4.36 -6.59 3.89
C VAL A 27 -4.49 -8.11 4.09
N SER A 28 -5.25 -8.53 5.11
CA SER A 28 -5.49 -9.95 5.36
C SER A 28 -6.26 -10.63 4.22
N LYS A 29 -7.26 -9.94 3.64
CA LYS A 29 -7.97 -10.42 2.44
C LYS A 29 -7.07 -10.52 1.22
N ILE A 30 -6.21 -9.53 1.00
CA ILE A 30 -5.22 -9.54 -0.10
C ILE A 30 -4.33 -10.77 0.06
N ASN A 31 -3.77 -11.01 1.25
CA ASN A 31 -2.90 -12.17 1.51
C ASN A 31 -3.62 -13.51 1.30
N ASP A 32 -4.90 -13.60 1.69
CA ASP A 32 -5.73 -14.80 1.50
C ASP A 32 -6.08 -15.03 0.02
N ALA A 33 -6.52 -13.97 -0.69
CA ALA A 33 -6.86 -14.02 -2.12
C ALA A 33 -5.65 -14.32 -3.01
N SER A 34 -4.46 -13.94 -2.55
CA SER A 34 -3.19 -14.20 -3.23
C SER A 34 -2.75 -15.66 -3.15
N LYS A 35 -3.27 -16.44 -2.19
CA LYS A 35 -2.89 -17.85 -2.03
C LYS A 35 -3.74 -18.74 -2.92
N ASN A 36 -3.10 -19.75 -3.52
CA ASN A 36 -3.81 -20.80 -4.22
C ASN A 36 -4.31 -21.90 -3.26
N LYS A 37 -5.00 -22.92 -3.79
CA LYS A 37 -5.51 -24.06 -3.01
C LYS A 37 -4.45 -24.86 -2.25
N PHE A 38 -3.17 -24.68 -2.58
CA PHE A 38 -2.03 -25.33 -1.94
C PHE A 38 -1.31 -24.41 -0.93
N GLY A 39 -1.85 -23.21 -0.67
CA GLY A 39 -1.25 -22.23 0.23
C GLY A 39 -0.07 -21.46 -0.38
N VAL A 40 0.19 -21.62 -1.68
CA VAL A 40 1.28 -20.91 -2.37
C VAL A 40 0.80 -19.53 -2.78
N VAL A 41 1.56 -18.50 -2.41
CA VAL A 41 1.30 -17.11 -2.80
C VAL A 41 1.59 -16.96 -4.28
N MET A 42 0.59 -16.55 -5.05
CA MET A 42 0.73 -16.22 -6.46
C MET A 42 1.04 -14.74 -6.57
N GLU A 43 2.28 -14.44 -6.93
CA GLU A 43 2.80 -13.07 -7.00
C GLU A 43 1.97 -12.18 -7.93
N GLU A 44 1.51 -12.72 -9.07
CA GLU A 44 0.63 -12.00 -10.00
C GLU A 44 -0.70 -11.57 -9.36
N ARG A 45 -1.34 -12.45 -8.57
CA ARG A 45 -2.58 -12.11 -7.86
C ARG A 45 -2.35 -11.13 -6.72
N LEU A 46 -1.26 -11.33 -5.99
CA LEU A 46 -0.87 -10.41 -4.92
C LEU A 46 -0.69 -9.02 -5.50
N ALA A 47 0.11 -8.90 -6.55
CA ALA A 47 0.39 -7.63 -7.17
C ALA A 47 -0.85 -6.94 -7.73
N ASP A 48 -1.74 -7.68 -8.40
CA ASP A 48 -3.00 -7.13 -8.93
C ASP A 48 -3.89 -6.56 -7.80
N GLU A 49 -3.99 -7.26 -6.67
CA GLU A 49 -4.74 -6.79 -5.51
C GLU A 49 -4.05 -5.61 -4.81
N MET A 50 -2.72 -5.60 -4.75
CA MET A 50 -1.92 -4.48 -4.22
C MET A 50 -2.09 -3.22 -5.07
N LEU A 51 -2.04 -3.35 -6.40
CA LEU A 51 -2.26 -2.22 -7.32
C LEU A 51 -3.66 -1.64 -7.19
N LYS A 52 -4.68 -2.47 -6.92
CA LYS A 52 -6.07 -2.00 -6.77
C LYS A 52 -6.38 -1.37 -5.41
N HIS A 53 -5.84 -1.95 -4.34
CA HIS A 53 -6.25 -1.61 -2.97
C HIS A 53 -5.21 -0.78 -2.21
N VAL A 54 -3.94 -0.84 -2.60
CA VAL A 54 -2.84 -0.14 -1.92
C VAL A 54 -2.31 1.01 -2.77
N ILE A 55 -2.15 0.84 -4.08
CA ILE A 55 -1.65 1.90 -4.96
C ILE A 55 -2.82 2.73 -5.48
N VAL A 56 -3.04 3.90 -4.88
CA VAL A 56 -4.19 4.74 -5.23
C VAL A 56 -3.91 5.69 -6.38
N ASN A 57 -2.64 6.05 -6.59
CA ASN A 57 -2.23 6.94 -7.66
C ASN A 57 -0.76 6.68 -8.06
N PRO A 58 -0.41 6.63 -9.35
CA PRO A 58 -1.31 6.42 -10.50
C PRO A 58 -1.96 5.03 -10.44
N LYS A 59 -3.20 4.92 -10.93
CA LYS A 59 -3.92 3.64 -11.06
C LYS A 59 -3.37 2.84 -12.24
N LEU A 60 -2.24 2.18 -12.02
CA LEU A 60 -1.55 1.36 -13.01
C LEU A 60 -1.98 -0.10 -12.93
N LYS A 61 -1.92 -0.80 -14.07
CA LYS A 61 -2.02 -2.26 -14.14
C LYS A 61 -0.63 -2.84 -14.33
N ILE A 62 -0.51 -4.16 -14.16
CA ILE A 62 0.72 -4.92 -14.41
C ILE A 62 1.31 -4.60 -15.80
N ASP A 63 0.44 -4.41 -16.80
CA ASP A 63 0.82 -4.11 -18.19
C ASP A 63 1.37 -2.68 -18.40
N ASP A 64 1.04 -1.73 -17.53
CA ASP A 64 1.52 -0.35 -17.65
C ASP A 64 2.97 -0.17 -17.18
N PHE A 65 3.54 -1.20 -16.52
CA PHE A 65 4.92 -1.13 -16.06
C PHE A 65 5.90 -1.35 -17.22
N PRO A 66 6.89 -0.47 -17.39
CA PRO A 66 7.84 -0.58 -18.50
C PRO A 66 8.79 -1.77 -18.35
N THR A 67 9.04 -2.21 -17.11
CA THR A 67 9.91 -3.35 -16.82
C THR A 67 9.39 -4.15 -15.63
N TYR A 68 9.59 -5.47 -15.67
CA TYR A 68 9.29 -6.36 -14.54
C TYR A 68 10.05 -5.97 -13.26
N LYS A 69 11.23 -5.35 -13.40
CA LYS A 69 12.03 -4.87 -12.28
C LYS A 69 11.34 -3.74 -11.51
N GLU A 70 10.82 -2.74 -12.23
CA GLU A 70 10.09 -1.63 -11.60
C GLU A 70 8.79 -2.12 -10.97
N TYR A 71 8.07 -2.98 -11.68
CA TYR A 71 6.88 -3.65 -11.15
C TYR A 71 7.17 -4.37 -9.83
N SER A 72 8.14 -5.28 -9.81
CA SER A 72 8.48 -6.06 -8.62
C SER A 72 8.92 -5.16 -7.45
N GLU A 73 9.67 -4.09 -7.74
CA GLU A 73 10.07 -3.10 -6.75
C GLU A 73 8.88 -2.38 -6.11
N VAL A 74 7.95 -1.87 -6.94
CA VAL A 74 6.76 -1.14 -6.48
C VAL A 74 5.83 -2.05 -5.66
N ILE A 75 5.61 -3.29 -6.10
CA ILE A 75 4.77 -4.25 -5.37
C ILE A 75 5.40 -4.62 -4.03
N ASN A 76 6.71 -4.85 -4.00
CA ASN A 76 7.41 -5.19 -2.76
C ASN A 76 7.39 -4.01 -1.77
N ALA A 77 7.64 -2.79 -2.24
CA ALA A 77 7.53 -1.57 -1.42
C ALA A 77 6.12 -1.37 -0.87
N ALA A 78 5.09 -1.58 -1.69
CA ALA A 78 3.71 -1.52 -1.25
C ALA A 78 3.41 -2.62 -0.21
N TYR A 79 3.95 -3.83 -0.39
CA TYR A 79 3.78 -4.95 0.55
C TYR A 79 4.46 -4.68 1.89
N GLU A 80 5.67 -4.12 1.86
CA GLU A 80 6.42 -3.70 3.04
C GLU A 80 5.67 -2.62 3.83
N PHE A 81 5.10 -1.64 3.11
CA PHE A 81 4.27 -0.60 3.68
C PHE A 81 3.04 -1.15 4.41
N ILE A 82 2.31 -2.09 3.82
CA ILE A 82 1.11 -2.66 4.46
C ILE A 82 1.41 -3.73 5.52
N SER A 83 2.56 -4.40 5.44
CA SER A 83 2.96 -5.42 6.42
C SER A 83 3.48 -4.80 7.71
N GLY A 84 3.65 -3.47 7.74
CA GLY A 84 4.17 -2.76 8.90
C GLY A 84 5.66 -2.98 9.12
N ARG A 85 6.39 -3.41 8.09
CA ARG A 85 7.86 -3.46 8.11
C ARG A 85 8.50 -2.08 7.90
N ASP A 86 7.71 -1.09 7.50
CA ASP A 86 8.05 0.34 7.48
C ASP A 86 8.06 0.96 8.89
N GLN A 87 8.37 0.17 9.94
CA GLN A 87 8.28 0.55 11.34
C GLN A 87 9.66 0.98 11.87
N ASP A 88 10.29 1.94 11.20
CA ASP A 88 11.54 2.59 11.66
C ASP A 88 11.67 4.05 11.18
N GLY A 89 10.55 4.77 11.05
CA GLY A 89 10.57 6.19 10.70
C GLY A 89 9.43 6.96 11.35
N GLU A 90 9.74 7.67 12.42
CA GLU A 90 8.92 8.69 13.07
C GLU A 90 8.39 9.76 12.11
N ASP A 91 7.39 10.51 12.61
CA ASP A 91 6.99 11.86 12.18
C ASP A 91 5.92 11.93 11.05
N SER A 92 4.86 12.73 11.04
CA SER A 92 4.11 13.55 12.00
C SER A 92 2.91 14.12 11.20
N ASP A 93 1.72 14.20 11.80
CA ASP A 93 0.80 15.37 11.73
C ASP A 93 -0.46 15.10 12.59
N ASP A 94 -0.38 15.48 13.87
CA ASP A 94 -1.27 16.44 14.55
C ASP A 94 -2.44 16.99 13.68
N GLN A 95 -3.70 17.13 14.09
CA GLN A 95 -4.23 17.78 15.29
C GLN A 95 -5.67 17.32 15.53
N GLN A 96 -5.97 16.79 16.73
CA GLN A 96 -7.35 16.76 17.22
C GLN A 96 -7.71 18.15 17.74
N GLY A 97 -8.04 19.06 16.82
CA GLY A 97 -8.55 20.39 17.12
C GLY A 97 -10.04 20.37 17.44
N GLY A 98 -10.39 20.71 18.67
CA GLY A 98 -11.59 21.51 18.98
C GLY A 98 -12.84 20.77 19.44
N SER A 99 -13.08 20.82 20.75
CA SER A 99 -14.33 21.39 21.28
C SER A 99 -14.14 21.78 22.75
N GLY A 100 -13.51 22.94 22.96
CA GLY A 100 -13.80 23.76 24.14
C GLY A 100 -15.01 24.62 23.81
N THR A 101 -16.15 24.35 24.45
CA THR A 101 -17.33 25.22 24.49
C THR A 101 -18.19 24.75 25.67
N GLU A 102 -17.96 25.30 26.86
CA GLU A 102 -18.74 26.38 27.50
C GLU A 102 -19.96 25.86 28.29
N GLY A 103 -20.02 26.20 29.59
CA GLY A 103 -21.15 25.96 30.49
C GLY A 103 -20.74 25.84 31.95
#